data_AF-A0A536L5K2-F1
#
_entry.id   AF-A0A536L5K2-F1
#
_cell.length_a   1.000
_cell.length_b   1.000
_cell.length_c   1.000
_cell.angle_alpha   90.00
_cell.angle_beta   90.00
_cell.angle_gamma   90.00
#
_symmetry.space_group_name_H-M   'P 1'
#
loop_
_entity.id
_entity.type
_entity.pdbx_description
1 polymer ?
#
loop_
_entity_poly.entity_id
_entity_poly.type
_entity_poly.pdbx_seq_one_letter_code
_entity_poly.pdbx_strand_id
1 'polypeptide(L)'
;MLQALPEDTDLGLYLSCLRAAIDKMELQFAAVAADFAGAEQWDDEGANSAADWLRFHCHMTSGAAWNALQVGRQLSKLPQSLEALRQGEIGYAHLATLANTADKLKGFEES
;
A
#
# COMPACT_ATOMS: atom_id res chain seq x y z
N MET A 1 20.55 11.94 1.39
CA MET A 1 20.81 13.39 1.50
C MET A 1 19.76 14.09 0.65
N LEU A 2 18.91 14.94 1.23
CA LEU A 2 17.99 15.76 0.43
C LEU A 2 18.83 16.78 -0.34
N GLN A 3 18.90 16.62 -1.67
CA GLN A 3 19.56 17.60 -2.53
C GLN A 3 18.69 18.86 -2.63
N ALA A 4 19.34 20.02 -2.72
CA ALA A 4 18.64 21.26 -3.02
C ALA A 4 18.03 21.15 -4.43
N LEU A 5 16.76 21.52 -4.56
CA LEU A 5 16.09 21.60 -5.85
C LEU A 5 16.51 22.90 -6.57
N PRO A 6 16.61 22.90 -7.91
CA PRO A 6 16.79 24.12 -8.69
C PRO A 6 15.75 25.20 -8.34
N GLU A 7 16.14 26.47 -8.36
CA GLU A 7 15.27 27.61 -7.99
C GLU A 7 14.00 27.71 -8.84
N ASP A 8 14.04 27.24 -10.09
CA ASP A 8 12.94 27.26 -11.06
C ASP A 8 12.07 25.99 -11.04
N THR A 9 12.26 25.11 -10.06
CA THR A 9 11.45 23.88 -9.93
C THR A 9 9.99 24.21 -9.67
N ASP A 10 9.09 23.66 -10.50
CA ASP A 10 7.68 23.57 -10.14
C ASP A 10 7.50 22.59 -8.96
N LEU A 11 7.42 23.15 -7.75
CA LEU A 11 7.30 22.39 -6.52
C LEU A 11 5.99 21.58 -6.46
N GLY A 12 4.93 22.05 -7.11
CA GLY A 12 3.66 21.34 -7.17
C GLY A 12 3.79 20.06 -7.98
N LEU A 13 4.35 20.18 -9.19
CA LEU A 13 4.63 19.03 -10.04
C LEU A 13 5.60 18.06 -9.36
N TYR A 14 6.65 18.57 -8.71
CA TYR A 14 7.61 17.74 -8.01
C TYR A 14 6.99 16.96 -6.84
N LEU A 15 6.14 17.60 -6.03
CA LEU A 15 5.38 16.92 -4.96
C LEU A 15 4.47 15.82 -5.51
N SER A 16 3.77 16.09 -6.61
CA SER A 16 2.93 15.09 -7.28
C SER A 16 3.74 13.89 -7.77
N CYS A 17 4.90 14.12 -8.38
CA CYS A 17 5.79 13.06 -8.83
C CYS A 17 6.34 12.23 -7.66
N LEU A 18 6.78 12.88 -6.57
CA LEU A 18 7.23 12.19 -5.35
C LEU A 18 6.12 11.32 -4.77
N ARG A 19 4.91 11.86 -4.64
CA ARG A 19 3.77 11.14 -4.06
C ARG A 19 3.40 9.93 -4.91
N ALA A 20 3.35 10.08 -6.23
CA ALA A 20 3.09 8.98 -7.15
C ALA A 20 4.16 7.88 -7.08
N ALA A 21 5.43 8.23 -6.88
CA ALA A 21 6.50 7.26 -6.68
C ALA A 21 6.33 6.51 -5.35
N ILE A 22 6.02 7.22 -4.26
CA ILE A 22 5.78 6.58 -2.96
C ILE A 22 4.55 5.67 -3.02
N ASP A 23 3.45 6.09 -3.66
CA ASP A 23 2.24 5.28 -3.78
C ASP A 23 2.48 3.96 -4.52
N LYS A 24 3.33 3.96 -5.55
CA LYS A 24 3.76 2.75 -6.26
C LYS A 24 4.62 1.84 -5.39
N MET A 25 5.51 2.42 -4.58
CA MET A 25 6.31 1.64 -3.62
C MET A 25 5.45 1.05 -2.51
N GLU A 26 4.47 1.79 -1.99
CA GLU A 26 3.51 1.29 -0.99
C GLU A 26 2.63 0.18 -1.57
N LEU A 27 2.20 0.31 -2.82
CA LEU A 27 1.48 -0.76 -3.53
C LEU A 27 2.33 -2.03 -3.65
N GLN A 28 3.59 -1.91 -4.07
CA GLN A 28 4.50 -3.05 -4.15
C GLN A 28 4.72 -3.68 -2.76
N PHE A 29 4.93 -2.85 -1.74
CA PHE A 29 5.06 -3.31 -0.36
C PHE A 29 3.83 -4.10 0.10
N ALA A 30 2.62 -3.60 -0.18
CA ALA A 30 1.37 -4.26 0.17
C ALA A 30 1.21 -5.64 -0.49
N ALA A 31 1.56 -5.76 -1.77
CA ALA A 31 1.54 -7.03 -2.48
C ALA A 31 2.50 -8.06 -1.83
N VAL A 32 3.75 -7.66 -1.60
CA VAL A 32 4.75 -8.52 -0.94
C VAL A 32 4.34 -8.86 0.49
N ALA A 33 3.77 -7.92 1.23
CA ALA A 33 3.30 -8.14 2.60
C ALA A 33 2.16 -9.17 2.65
N ALA A 34 1.26 -9.19 1.66
CA ALA A 34 0.21 -10.18 1.56
C ALA A 34 0.77 -11.58 1.21
N ASP A 35 1.73 -11.66 0.29
CA ASP A 35 2.41 -12.92 -0.04
C ASP A 35 3.18 -13.48 1.18
N PHE A 36 3.92 -12.61 1.89
CA PHE A 36 4.61 -12.92 3.14
C PHE A 36 3.65 -13.44 4.22
N ALA A 37 2.48 -12.79 4.37
CA ALA A 37 1.46 -13.23 5.30
C ALA A 37 0.86 -14.60 4.92
N GLY A 38 0.59 -14.83 3.62
CA GLY A 38 0.02 -16.07 3.11
C GLY A 38 0.99 -17.26 3.13
N ALA A 39 2.30 -16.99 3.05
CA ALA A 39 3.35 -17.99 3.22
C ALA A 39 3.69 -18.27 4.70
N GLU A 40 3.03 -17.60 5.65
CA GLU A 40 3.22 -17.75 7.10
C GLU A 40 4.67 -17.51 7.59
N GLN A 41 5.49 -16.82 6.80
CA GLN A 41 6.92 -16.55 7.10
C GLN A 41 7.15 -15.65 8.32
N TRP A 42 6.10 -15.06 8.87
CA TRP A 42 6.15 -14.26 10.08
C TRP A 42 6.27 -15.10 11.36
N ASP A 43 5.93 -16.39 11.30
CA ASP A 43 5.99 -17.28 12.47
C ASP A 43 7.43 -17.77 12.78
N ASP A 44 8.34 -17.68 11.80
CA ASP A 44 9.74 -18.13 11.91
C ASP A 44 10.51 -17.44 13.07
N GLU A 45 10.08 -16.23 13.45
CA GLU A 45 10.67 -15.43 14.53
C GLU A 45 9.74 -15.30 15.76
N GLY A 46 8.63 -16.03 15.79
CA GLY A 46 7.66 -16.03 16.89
C GLY A 46 6.78 -14.77 16.99
N ALA A 47 6.52 -14.09 15.88
CA ALA A 47 5.54 -13.00 15.86
C ALA A 47 4.10 -13.54 15.97
N ASN A 48 3.18 -12.81 16.60
CA ASN A 48 1.79 -13.29 16.76
C ASN A 48 0.96 -13.18 15.46
N SER A 49 1.44 -12.40 14.49
CA SER A 49 0.81 -12.21 13.17
C SER A 49 1.78 -11.52 12.22
N ALA A 50 1.50 -11.58 10.91
CA ALA A 50 2.19 -10.78 9.91
C ALA A 50 2.15 -9.27 10.24
N ALA A 51 1.02 -8.76 10.75
CA ALA A 51 0.90 -7.34 11.10
C ALA A 51 1.84 -6.96 12.26
N ASP A 52 1.96 -7.82 13.27
CA ASP A 52 2.91 -7.62 14.36
C ASP A 52 4.36 -7.64 13.86
N TRP A 53 4.69 -8.59 12.97
CA TRP A 53 6.01 -8.64 12.36
C TRP A 53 6.34 -7.33 11.62
N LEU A 54 5.43 -6.84 10.77
CA LEU A 54 5.60 -5.58 10.04
C LEU A 54 5.72 -4.36 10.98
N ARG A 55 4.97 -4.33 12.07
CA ARG A 55 5.06 -3.23 13.06
C ARG A 55 6.45 -3.14 13.68
N PHE A 56 7.01 -4.29 14.08
CA PHE A 56 8.32 -4.32 14.74
C PHE A 56 9.48 -4.16 13.74
N HIS A 57 9.45 -4.88 12.63
CA HIS A 57 10.56 -4.94 11.67
C HIS A 57 10.52 -3.86 10.58
N CYS A 58 9.33 -3.34 10.25
CA CYS A 58 9.18 -2.26 9.28
C CYS A 58 8.82 -0.91 9.94
N HIS A 59 8.82 -0.84 11.28
CA HIS A 59 8.54 0.36 12.06
C HIS A 59 7.20 1.04 11.72
N MET A 60 6.18 0.22 11.45
CA MET A 60 4.87 0.69 11.04
C MET A 60 3.93 0.87 12.24
N THR A 61 2.97 1.78 12.11
CA THR A 61 1.82 1.80 13.01
C THR A 61 0.94 0.56 12.77
N SER A 62 0.13 0.18 13.77
CA SER A 62 -0.79 -0.94 13.63
C SER A 62 -1.74 -0.76 12.45
N GLY A 63 -2.34 0.43 12.31
CA GLY A 63 -3.24 0.72 11.19
C GLY A 63 -2.55 0.62 9.82
N ALA A 64 -1.32 1.12 9.69
CA ALA A 64 -0.58 1.05 8.43
C ALA A 64 -0.23 -0.41 8.05
N ALA A 65 0.20 -1.22 9.02
CA ALA A 65 0.51 -2.63 8.80
C ALA A 65 -0.72 -3.42 8.35
N TRP A 66 -1.84 -3.28 9.05
CA TRP A 66 -3.09 -3.95 8.68
C TRP A 66 -3.63 -3.48 7.33
N ASN A 67 -3.53 -2.19 7.02
CA ASN A 67 -3.93 -1.66 5.71
C ASN A 67 -3.07 -2.24 4.58
N ALA A 68 -1.76 -2.37 4.75
CA ALA A 68 -0.89 -2.96 3.73
C ALA A 68 -1.28 -4.42 3.44
N LEU A 69 -1.48 -5.21 4.50
CA LEU A 69 -1.95 -6.59 4.36
C LEU A 69 -3.32 -6.67 3.67
N GLN A 70 -4.24 -5.77 4.02
CA GLN A 70 -5.57 -5.75 3.44
C GLN A 70 -5.56 -5.34 1.97
N VAL A 71 -4.81 -4.30 1.62
CA VAL A 71 -4.63 -3.85 0.23
C VAL A 71 -4.12 -5.00 -0.62
N GLY A 72 -3.00 -5.63 -0.20
CA GLY A 72 -2.40 -6.74 -0.94
C GLY A 72 -3.38 -7.90 -1.17
N ARG A 73 -4.14 -8.30 -0.14
CA ARG A 73 -5.16 -9.35 -0.26
C ARG A 73 -6.30 -9.03 -1.23
N GLN A 74 -6.67 -7.77 -1.38
CA GLN A 74 -7.82 -7.36 -2.21
C GLN A 74 -7.43 -6.89 -3.62
N LEU A 75 -6.14 -6.84 -3.97
CA LEU A 75 -5.69 -6.33 -5.28
C LEU A 75 -6.37 -7.03 -6.47
N SER A 76 -6.60 -8.34 -6.39
CA SER A 76 -7.26 -9.09 -7.47
C SER A 76 -8.73 -8.72 -7.65
N LYS A 77 -9.37 -8.10 -6.65
CA LYS A 77 -10.77 -7.64 -6.70
C LYS A 77 -10.89 -6.16 -7.04
N LEU A 78 -9.77 -5.44 -7.15
CA LEU A 78 -9.71 -4.01 -7.40
C LEU A 78 -8.90 -3.66 -8.68
N PRO A 79 -9.15 -4.30 -9.84
CA PRO A 79 -8.36 -4.07 -11.05
C PRO A 79 -8.44 -2.63 -11.60
N GLN A 80 -9.61 -1.98 -11.55
CA GLN A 80 -9.81 -0.61 -12.02
C GLN A 80 -9.18 0.40 -11.05
N SER A 81 -9.37 0.24 -9.74
CA SER A 81 -8.71 1.11 -8.75
C SER A 81 -7.19 0.98 -8.79
N LEU A 82 -6.69 -0.24 -9.03
CA LEU A 82 -5.26 -0.47 -9.23
C LEU A 82 -4.75 0.28 -10.47
N GLU A 83 -5.50 0.27 -11.56
CA GLU A 83 -5.12 1.01 -12.76
C GLU A 83 -5.19 2.52 -12.55
N ALA A 84 -6.23 3.03 -11.89
CA ALA A 84 -6.33 4.44 -11.51
C ALA A 84 -5.14 4.90 -10.66
N LEU A 85 -4.64 4.07 -9.74
CA LEU A 85 -3.41 4.36 -8.99
C LEU A 85 -2.19 4.40 -9.90
N ARG A 86 -2.05 3.44 -10.84
CA ARG A 86 -0.91 3.39 -11.77
C ARG A 86 -0.85 4.62 -12.68
N GLN A 87 -2.01 5.13 -13.09
CA GLN A 87 -2.17 6.37 -13.86
C GLN A 87 -2.04 7.64 -13.00
N GLY A 88 -1.97 7.51 -11.68
CA GLY A 88 -1.84 8.64 -10.75
C GLY A 88 -3.15 9.41 -10.52
N GLU A 89 -4.29 8.83 -10.88
CA GLU A 89 -5.62 9.41 -10.65
C GLU A 89 -6.05 9.32 -9.18
N ILE A 90 -5.58 8.27 -8.49
CA ILE A 90 -5.74 8.09 -7.05
C ILE A 90 -4.42 7.74 -6.37
N GLY A 91 -4.31 8.08 -5.08
CA GLY A 91 -3.15 7.68 -4.27
C GLY A 91 -3.38 6.37 -3.52
N TYR A 92 -2.32 5.84 -2.90
CA TYR A 92 -2.36 4.58 -2.15
C TYR A 92 -3.36 4.60 -0.98
N ALA A 93 -3.51 5.75 -0.30
CA ALA A 93 -4.49 5.91 0.78
C ALA A 93 -5.95 5.76 0.30
N HIS A 94 -6.26 6.19 -0.93
CA HIS A 94 -7.58 5.96 -1.53
C HIS A 94 -7.77 4.46 -1.81
N LEU A 95 -6.78 3.81 -2.42
CA LEU A 95 -6.81 2.36 -2.67
C LEU A 95 -7.01 1.57 -1.37
N ALA A 96 -6.33 1.95 -0.28
CA ALA A 96 -6.51 1.33 1.04
C ALA A 96 -7.93 1.49 1.58
N THR A 97 -8.57 2.63 1.37
CA THR A 97 -9.96 2.85 1.74
C THR A 97 -10.90 1.93 0.94
N LEU A 98 -10.65 1.79 -0.36
CA LEU A 98 -11.42 0.90 -1.24
C LEU A 98 -11.23 -0.57 -0.88
N ALA A 99 -10.01 -1.02 -0.62
CA ALA A 99 -9.69 -2.38 -0.17
C ALA A 99 -10.38 -2.75 1.15
N ASN A 100 -10.39 -1.84 2.13
CA ASN A 100 -11.11 -2.03 3.39
C ASN A 100 -12.63 -2.06 3.21
N THR A 101 -13.16 -1.38 2.19
CA THR A 101 -14.59 -1.38 1.88
C THR A 101 -14.98 -2.66 1.16
N ALA A 102 -14.21 -3.07 0.15
CA ALA A 102 -14.41 -4.31 -0.60
C ALA A 102 -14.43 -5.55 0.31
N ASP A 103 -13.58 -5.59 1.34
CA ASP A 103 -13.53 -6.66 2.33
C ASP A 103 -14.86 -6.90 3.06
N LYS A 104 -15.61 -5.83 3.30
CA LYS A 104 -16.86 -5.85 4.06
C LYS A 104 -18.07 -6.19 3.19
N LEU A 105 -17.91 -6.20 1.87
CA LEU A 105 -18.97 -6.44 0.91
C LEU A 105 -18.94 -7.89 0.42
N LYS A 106 -20.10 -8.56 0.46
CA LYS A 106 -20.25 -9.93 -0.09
C LYS A 106 -20.44 -9.84 -1.61
N GLY A 107 -19.68 -10.65 -2.36
CA GLY A 107 -19.78 -10.73 -3.81
C GLY A 107 -19.36 -9.44 -4.53
N PHE A 108 -18.47 -8.66 -3.93
CA PHE A 108 -17.95 -7.45 -4.55
C PHE A 108 -17.12 -7.79 -5.80
N GLU A 109 -17.51 -7.21 -6.92
CA GLU A 109 -16.75 -7.12 -8.16
C GLU A 109 -16.66 -5.64 -8.52
N GLU A 110 -15.48 -5.19 -8.90
CA GLU A 110 -15.27 -3.81 -9.32
C GLU A 110 -15.75 -3.66 -10.78
N SER A 111 -16.71 -2.76 -10.99
CA SER A 111 -17.48 -2.59 -12.23
C SER A 111 -17.06 -1.37 -13.02
#